data_AF-A0A6G8C8C1-F1
#
_entry.id   AF-A0A6G8C8C1-F1
#
_cell.length_a   1.000
_cell.length_b   1.000
_cell.length_c   1.000
_cell.angle_alpha   90.00
_cell.angle_beta   90.00
_cell.angle_gamma   90.00
#
_symmetry.space_group_name_H-M   'P 1'
#
loop_
_entity.id
_entity.type
_entity.pdbx_description
1 polymer ?
#
loop_
_entity_poly.entity_id
_entity_poly.type
_entity_poly.pdbx_seq_one_letter_code
_entity_poly.pdbx_strand_id
1 'polypeptide(L)'
;MKKLLLPLALLSTEWASAQTACPVPQLKVFHNEQEISATGSPMVPTVTLKLTNDPACATPVSYQIKKAEMALIRGRRPVLPARLIQGSEVDMTSFAKYAQPGDRIYIEVLDMVATTAGSQAKPYQMVPEQNIHLNWVLTK
;
A
#
# COMPACT_ATOMS: atom_id res chain seq x y z
N MET A 1 51.57 25.08 36.59
CA MET A 1 50.36 24.25 36.79
C MET A 1 49.47 24.40 35.58
N LYS A 2 49.35 23.35 34.76
CA LYS A 2 48.74 23.37 33.42
C LYS A 2 47.26 22.99 33.55
N LYS A 3 46.35 23.93 33.31
CA LYS A 3 44.89 23.68 33.40
C LYS A 3 44.45 22.89 32.16
N LEU A 4 44.00 21.66 32.36
CA LEU A 4 43.32 20.85 31.35
C LEU A 4 41.90 21.42 31.14
N LEU A 5 41.59 21.79 29.90
CA LEU A 5 40.23 22.03 29.42
C LEU A 5 39.80 20.77 28.65
N LEU A 6 38.79 20.07 29.16
CA LEU A 6 38.11 18.96 28.49
C LEU A 6 36.91 19.50 27.70
N PRO A 7 36.80 19.24 26.38
CA PRO A 7 35.55 19.48 25.66
C PRO A 7 34.63 18.28 25.83
N LEU A 8 33.44 18.50 26.38
CA LEU A 8 32.34 17.54 26.42
C LEU A 8 31.74 17.45 25.00
N ALA A 9 32.08 16.40 24.26
CA ALA A 9 31.42 16.06 23.01
C ALA A 9 30.06 15.43 23.31
N LEU A 10 28.98 16.19 23.14
CA LEU A 10 27.62 15.66 23.17
C LEU A 10 27.39 14.84 21.90
N LEU A 11 27.44 13.51 22.04
CA LEU A 11 27.06 12.56 21.01
C LEU A 11 25.56 12.73 20.71
N SER A 12 25.24 13.33 19.56
CA SER A 12 23.91 13.24 18.96
C SER A 12 23.66 11.77 18.64
N THR A 13 22.74 11.14 19.36
CA THR A 13 22.20 9.84 18.97
C THR A 13 21.35 10.05 17.73
N GLU A 14 21.95 9.89 16.57
CA GLU A 14 21.20 9.66 15.35
C GLU A 14 20.50 8.31 15.51
N TRP A 15 19.20 8.35 15.79
CA TRP A 15 18.38 7.14 15.79
C TRP A 15 18.32 6.68 14.35
N ALA A 16 19.20 5.74 14.01
CA ALA A 16 19.19 5.05 12.74
C ALA A 16 17.79 4.46 12.54
N SER A 17 17.04 5.05 11.62
CA SER A 17 15.80 4.50 11.11
C SER A 17 16.16 3.18 10.42
N ALA A 18 16.08 2.08 11.15
CA ALA A 18 16.10 0.75 10.57
C ALA A 18 14.84 0.63 9.69
N GLN A 19 14.96 1.05 8.44
CA GLN A 19 14.04 0.64 7.39
C GLN A 19 13.98 -0.88 7.47
N THR A 20 12.78 -1.40 7.71
CA THR A 20 12.50 -2.83 7.66
C THR A 20 13.18 -3.40 6.42
N ALA A 21 14.10 -4.35 6.58
CA ALA A 21 14.86 -4.98 5.50
C ALA A 21 13.98 -5.84 4.56
N CYS A 22 12.68 -5.56 4.52
CA CYS A 22 11.72 -6.23 3.68
C CYS A 22 11.47 -5.43 2.42
N PRO A 23 11.42 -6.09 1.24
CA PRO A 23 10.99 -5.46 0.02
C PRO A 23 9.57 -4.88 0.14
N VAL A 24 9.23 -4.07 -0.86
CA VAL A 24 7.91 -3.44 -1.03
C VAL A 24 6.79 -4.49 -0.90
N PRO A 25 5.77 -4.29 -0.04
CA PRO A 25 4.66 -5.23 0.05
C PRO A 25 3.83 -5.22 -1.23
N GLN A 26 3.18 -6.35 -1.50
CA GLN A 26 2.34 -6.52 -2.68
C GLN A 26 0.87 -6.24 -2.32
N LEU A 27 0.20 -5.41 -3.12
CA LEU A 27 -1.23 -5.15 -2.98
C LEU A 27 -2.03 -6.26 -3.66
N LYS A 28 -2.97 -6.83 -2.90
CA LYS A 28 -3.91 -7.86 -3.36
C LYS A 28 -5.34 -7.45 -3.05
N VAL A 29 -6.26 -7.97 -3.85
CA VAL A 29 -7.70 -7.70 -3.74
C VAL A 29 -8.42 -9.01 -3.49
N PHE A 30 -9.39 -8.97 -2.59
CA PHE A 30 -10.18 -10.13 -2.18
C PHE A 30 -11.68 -9.82 -2.28
N HIS A 31 -12.47 -10.83 -2.60
CA HIS A 31 -13.91 -10.80 -2.46
C HIS A 31 -14.36 -12.09 -1.79
N ASN A 32 -15.10 -11.98 -0.69
CA ASN A 32 -15.48 -13.11 0.16
C ASN A 32 -14.27 -13.98 0.54
N GLU A 33 -13.18 -13.33 0.97
CA GLU A 33 -11.91 -13.97 1.35
C GLU A 33 -11.14 -14.69 0.23
N GLN A 34 -11.68 -14.72 -0.99
CA GLN A 34 -10.99 -15.26 -2.16
C GLN A 34 -10.23 -14.15 -2.90
N GLU A 35 -8.95 -14.40 -3.20
CA GLU A 35 -8.13 -13.49 -3.99
C GLU A 35 -8.69 -13.36 -5.41
N ILE A 36 -8.83 -12.12 -5.86
CA ILE A 36 -9.21 -11.79 -7.23
C ILE A 36 -7.94 -11.69 -8.07
N SER A 37 -7.94 -12.36 -9.22
CA SER A 37 -6.86 -12.19 -10.19
C SER A 37 -6.92 -10.79 -10.81
N ALA A 38 -5.80 -10.07 -10.78
CA ALA A 38 -5.66 -8.75 -11.40
C ALA A 38 -5.90 -8.78 -12.93
N THR A 39 -5.89 -9.95 -13.54
CA THR A 39 -6.19 -10.13 -14.96
C THR A 39 -7.25 -11.19 -15.13
N GLY A 40 -8.24 -10.93 -15.97
CA GLY A 40 -9.21 -11.96 -16.34
C GLY A 40 -10.38 -12.10 -15.38
N SER A 41 -10.58 -11.17 -14.45
CA SER A 41 -11.70 -11.21 -13.48
C SER A 41 -12.70 -10.07 -13.72
N PRO A 42 -14.02 -10.34 -13.60
CA PRO A 42 -15.06 -9.33 -13.71
C PRO A 42 -15.13 -8.48 -12.43
N MET A 43 -15.58 -7.24 -12.54
CA MET A 43 -15.77 -6.38 -11.37
C MET A 43 -16.81 -6.99 -10.41
N VAL A 44 -16.54 -6.88 -9.12
CA VAL A 44 -17.46 -7.27 -8.03
C VAL A 44 -17.83 -6.03 -7.22
N PRO A 45 -18.99 -6.00 -6.52
CA PRO A 45 -19.50 -4.77 -5.91
C PRO A 45 -18.68 -4.29 -4.72
N THR A 46 -18.11 -5.20 -3.94
CA THR A 46 -17.28 -4.88 -2.77
C THR A 46 -16.03 -5.75 -2.75
N VAL A 47 -14.91 -5.15 -2.33
CA VAL A 47 -13.64 -5.88 -2.19
C VAL A 47 -12.91 -5.47 -0.91
N THR A 48 -12.03 -6.35 -0.45
CA THR A 48 -11.06 -6.08 0.61
C THR A 48 -9.66 -6.02 0.03
N LEU A 49 -8.96 -4.92 0.27
CA LEU A 49 -7.55 -4.74 -0.02
C LEU A 49 -6.71 -5.37 1.09
N LYS A 50 -5.67 -6.13 0.73
CA LYS A 50 -4.66 -6.59 1.69
C LYS A 50 -3.28 -6.40 1.11
N LEU A 51 -2.35 -6.01 1.97
CA LEU A 51 -0.93 -5.98 1.66
C LEU A 51 -0.28 -7.26 2.18
N THR A 52 0.40 -7.97 1.30
CA THR A 52 1.15 -9.17 1.65
C THR A 52 2.64 -8.88 1.63
N ASN A 53 3.37 -9.54 2.53
CA ASN A 53 4.83 -9.52 2.51
C ASN A 53 5.34 -10.03 1.17
N ASP A 54 6.41 -9.41 0.69
CA ASP A 54 7.19 -10.00 -0.39
C ASP A 54 7.81 -11.33 0.09
N PRO A 55 7.87 -12.39 -0.74
CA PRO A 55 8.47 -13.66 -0.36
C PRO A 55 9.93 -13.55 0.13
N ALA A 56 10.68 -12.53 -0.29
CA ALA A 56 12.06 -12.29 0.15
C ALA A 56 12.16 -11.54 1.49
N CYS A 57 11.03 -11.19 2.13
CA CYS A 57 10.99 -10.54 3.44
C CYS A 57 11.35 -11.54 4.55
N ALA A 58 12.50 -11.33 5.20
CA ALA A 58 13.04 -12.24 6.20
C ALA A 58 12.21 -12.31 7.50
N THR A 59 11.48 -11.23 7.84
CA THR A 59 10.67 -11.16 9.05
C THR A 59 9.25 -10.77 8.70
N PRO A 60 8.23 -11.57 9.06
CA PRO A 60 6.85 -11.23 8.75
C PRO A 60 6.44 -9.85 9.30
N VAL A 61 5.91 -9.02 8.42
CA VAL A 61 5.33 -7.71 8.75
C VAL A 61 3.82 -7.76 8.54
N SER A 62 3.07 -7.24 9.50
CA SER A 62 1.63 -7.00 9.33
C SER A 62 1.43 -5.57 8.84
N TYR A 63 0.64 -5.41 7.78
CA TYR A 63 0.34 -4.13 7.19
C TYR A 63 -1.14 -3.80 7.35
N GLN A 64 -1.45 -2.55 7.67
CA GLN A 64 -2.80 -2.04 7.69
C GLN A 64 -2.87 -0.79 6.80
N ILE A 65 -3.64 -0.90 5.71
CA ILE A 65 -3.94 0.22 4.81
C ILE A 65 -4.77 1.23 5.58
N LYS A 66 -4.35 2.50 5.55
CA LYS A 66 -5.08 3.63 6.11
C LYS A 66 -5.79 4.42 5.03
N LYS A 67 -5.12 4.61 3.89
CA LYS A 67 -5.64 5.38 2.77
C LYS A 67 -5.20 4.77 1.44
N ALA A 68 -6.11 4.73 0.48
CA ALA A 68 -5.83 4.40 -0.89
C ALA A 68 -6.60 5.33 -1.83
N GLU A 69 -6.23 5.33 -3.10
CA GLU A 69 -6.99 5.95 -4.18
C GLU A 69 -7.34 4.90 -5.23
N MET A 70 -8.56 4.98 -5.78
CA MET A 70 -9.05 4.09 -6.82
C MET A 70 -9.58 4.88 -8.00
N ALA A 71 -9.25 4.44 -9.21
CA ALA A 71 -9.76 4.99 -10.45
C ALA A 71 -10.19 3.89 -11.42
N LEU A 72 -11.30 4.12 -12.13
CA LEU A 72 -11.66 3.36 -13.32
C LEU A 72 -11.02 4.05 -14.54
N ILE A 73 -10.14 3.34 -15.24
CA ILE A 73 -9.35 3.85 -16.36
C ILE A 73 -9.77 3.15 -17.67
N ARG A 74 -10.05 3.93 -18.71
CA ARG A 74 -10.26 3.45 -20.07
C ARG A 74 -9.11 3.92 -20.97
N GLY A 75 -8.34 2.98 -21.49
CA GLY A 75 -7.11 3.28 -22.21
C GLY A 75 -6.07 3.99 -21.32
N ARG A 76 -6.01 5.32 -21.39
CA ARG A 76 -5.11 6.17 -20.59
C ARG A 76 -5.83 7.28 -19.82
N ARG A 77 -7.17 7.25 -19.75
CA ARG A 77 -7.96 8.33 -19.13
C ARG A 77 -8.87 7.77 -18.04
N PRO A 78 -9.00 8.47 -16.90
CA PRO A 78 -10.05 8.17 -15.94
C PRO A 78 -11.43 8.32 -16.57
N VAL A 79 -12.30 7.35 -16.34
CA VAL A 79 -13.72 7.38 -16.75
C VAL A 79 -14.53 8.27 -15.81
N LEU A 80 -14.15 8.28 -14.53
CA LEU A 80 -14.73 9.08 -13.46
C LEU A 80 -13.59 9.69 -12.62
N PRO A 81 -13.88 10.72 -11.79
CA PRO A 81 -12.93 11.19 -10.80
C PRO A 81 -12.45 10.04 -9.89
N ALA A 82 -11.16 10.05 -9.57
CA ALA A 82 -10.59 9.09 -8.65
C ALA A 82 -11.24 9.21 -7.26
N ARG A 83 -11.34 8.10 -6.55
CA ARG A 83 -11.98 8.02 -5.23
C ARG A 83 -10.97 7.67 -4.17
N LEU A 84 -10.97 8.46 -3.11
CA LEU A 84 -10.25 8.11 -1.89
C LEU A 84 -11.00 7.02 -1.12
N ILE A 85 -10.24 6.03 -0.70
CA ILE A 85 -10.65 4.91 0.14
C ILE A 85 -10.02 5.11 1.52
N GLN A 86 -10.83 4.90 2.56
CA GLN A 86 -10.37 4.91 3.95
C GLN A 86 -10.34 3.46 4.44
N GLY A 87 -9.15 2.97 4.77
CA GLY A 87 -8.96 1.58 5.18
C GLY A 87 -8.86 0.59 4.01
N SER A 88 -9.21 -0.66 4.29
CA SER A 88 -9.08 -1.79 3.36
C SER A 88 -10.36 -2.18 2.63
N GLU A 89 -11.53 -1.73 3.06
CA GLU A 89 -12.80 -2.08 2.42
C GLU A 89 -13.15 -1.07 1.33
N VAL A 90 -13.55 -1.58 0.17
CA VAL A 90 -13.80 -0.77 -1.03
C VAL A 90 -15.16 -1.11 -1.61
N ASP A 91 -15.99 -0.09 -1.77
CA ASP A 91 -17.23 -0.14 -2.54
C ASP A 91 -16.96 0.28 -4.00
N MET A 92 -17.25 -0.64 -4.92
CA MET A 92 -17.05 -0.48 -6.36
C MET A 92 -18.34 -0.21 -7.12
N THR A 93 -19.50 -0.21 -6.45
CA THR A 93 -20.82 -0.10 -7.10
C THR A 93 -20.97 1.14 -7.98
N SER A 94 -20.37 2.26 -7.55
CA SER A 94 -20.37 3.52 -8.31
C SER A 94 -19.63 3.40 -9.67
N PHE A 95 -18.63 2.54 -9.77
CA PHE A 95 -17.85 2.30 -10.99
C PHE A 95 -18.44 1.19 -11.86
N ALA A 96 -19.09 0.20 -11.24
CA ALA A 96 -19.71 -0.94 -11.94
C ALA A 96 -20.68 -0.51 -13.05
N LYS A 97 -21.40 0.60 -12.86
CA LYS A 97 -22.35 1.13 -13.86
C LYS A 97 -21.69 1.65 -15.15
N TYR A 98 -20.41 2.01 -15.08
CA TYR A 98 -19.68 2.64 -16.20
C TYR A 98 -18.56 1.76 -16.77
N ALA A 99 -18.20 0.72 -16.02
CA ALA A 99 -17.17 -0.23 -16.38
C ALA A 99 -17.51 -0.97 -17.66
N GLN A 100 -16.52 -1.12 -18.53
CA GLN A 100 -16.58 -1.90 -19.75
C GLN A 100 -15.47 -2.95 -19.77
N PRO A 101 -15.65 -4.04 -20.52
CA PRO A 101 -14.58 -5.01 -20.75
C PRO A 101 -13.33 -4.31 -21.32
N GLY A 102 -12.16 -4.61 -20.75
CA GLY A 102 -10.89 -3.98 -21.10
C GLY A 102 -10.58 -2.67 -20.37
N ASP A 103 -11.54 -2.10 -19.62
CA ASP A 103 -11.24 -1.06 -18.64
C ASP A 103 -10.36 -1.63 -17.51
N ARG A 104 -9.72 -0.72 -16.76
CA ARG A 104 -8.82 -1.06 -15.67
C ARG A 104 -9.28 -0.41 -14.39
N ILE A 105 -9.32 -1.18 -13.31
CA ILE A 105 -9.39 -0.64 -11.96
C ILE A 105 -7.96 -0.47 -11.46
N TYR A 106 -7.55 0.77 -11.33
CA TYR A 106 -6.27 1.14 -10.75
C TYR A 106 -6.50 1.49 -9.28
N ILE A 107 -5.74 0.86 -8.38
CA ILE A 107 -5.78 1.14 -6.94
C ILE A 107 -4.36 1.40 -6.48
N GLU A 108 -4.12 2.51 -5.79
CA GLU A 108 -2.82 2.88 -5.22
C GLU A 108 -2.95 3.12 -3.73
N VAL A 109 -2.05 2.53 -2.94
CA VAL A 109 -1.99 2.76 -1.49
C VAL A 109 -1.23 4.06 -1.25
N LEU A 110 -1.87 4.98 -0.54
CA LEU A 110 -1.32 6.30 -0.22
C LEU A 110 -0.78 6.37 1.21
N ASP A 111 -1.35 5.60 2.13
CA ASP A 111 -0.93 5.56 3.53
C ASP A 111 -1.23 4.20 4.16
N MET A 112 -0.33 3.75 5.02
CA MET A 112 -0.43 2.50 5.75
C MET A 112 0.46 2.50 6.99
N VAL A 113 0.17 1.59 7.91
CA VAL A 113 1.05 1.28 9.03
C VAL A 113 1.60 -0.14 8.90
N ALA A 114 2.82 -0.32 9.35
CA ALA A 114 3.51 -1.60 9.41
C ALA A 114 3.80 -1.98 10.86
N THR A 115 3.63 -3.26 11.17
CA THR A 115 3.86 -3.81 12.51
C THR A 115 4.68 -5.08 12.38
N THR A 116 5.87 -5.10 12.96
CA THR A 116 6.68 -6.30 13.13
C THR A 116 6.29 -7.03 14.42
N ALA A 117 6.52 -8.33 14.49
CA ALA A 117 6.20 -9.12 15.68
C ALA A 117 6.83 -8.51 16.95
N GLY A 118 6.02 -8.35 18.00
CA GLY A 118 6.45 -7.77 19.29
C GLY A 118 6.76 -6.27 19.27
N SER A 119 6.52 -5.57 18.15
CA SER A 119 6.76 -4.14 18.00
C SER A 119 5.47 -3.35 17.91
N GLN A 120 5.53 -2.04 18.20
CA GLN A 120 4.42 -1.13 17.95
C GLN A 120 4.24 -0.86 16.45
N ALA A 121 2.99 -0.61 16.04
CA ALA A 121 2.68 -0.17 14.69
C ALA A 121 3.35 1.18 14.40
N LYS A 122 3.98 1.30 13.23
CA LYS A 122 4.62 2.54 12.76
C LYS A 122 4.14 2.90 11.36
N PRO A 123 4.08 4.18 11.00
CA PRO A 123 3.82 4.59 9.62
C PRO A 123 4.85 3.96 8.67
N TYR A 124 4.38 3.35 7.59
CA TYR A 124 5.29 2.83 6.57
C TYR A 124 5.85 3.99 5.75
N GLN A 125 7.18 4.07 5.66
CA GLN A 125 7.85 5.11 4.89
C GLN A 125 8.00 4.63 3.44
N MET A 126 7.16 5.15 2.54
CA MET A 126 7.35 4.97 1.10
C MET A 126 8.55 5.81 0.66
N VAL A 127 9.50 5.21 -0.06
CA VAL A 127 10.58 5.98 -0.68
C VAL A 127 10.08 6.65 -1.96
N PRO A 128 10.69 7.75 -2.42
CA PRO A 128 10.35 8.34 -3.72
C PRO A 128 10.39 7.29 -4.83
N GLU A 129 9.44 7.39 -5.78
CA GLU A 129 9.28 6.46 -6.93
C GLU A 129 8.76 5.05 -6.60
N GLN A 130 8.56 4.72 -5.32
CA GLN A 130 7.95 3.47 -4.90
C GLN A 130 6.43 3.63 -4.73
N ASN A 131 5.67 3.12 -5.70
CA ASN A 131 4.21 3.11 -5.64
C ASN A 131 3.68 1.69 -5.43
N ILE A 132 2.89 1.49 -4.39
CA ILE A 132 2.22 0.21 -4.14
C ILE A 132 0.83 0.27 -4.75
N HIS A 133 0.66 -0.45 -5.86
CA HIS A 133 -0.56 -0.37 -6.64
C HIS A 133 -0.97 -1.71 -7.23
N LEU A 134 -2.24 -1.78 -7.62
CA LEU A 134 -2.81 -2.86 -8.40
C LEU A 134 -3.41 -2.28 -9.68
N ASN A 135 -3.21 -2.98 -10.78
CA ASN A 135 -3.86 -2.69 -12.04
C ASN A 135 -4.71 -3.89 -12.47
N TRP A 136 -6.01 -3.81 -12.20
CA TRP A 136 -6.95 -4.88 -12.47
C TRP A 136 -7.66 -4.68 -13.81
N VAL A 137 -7.34 -5.50 -14.81
CA VAL A 137 -7.99 -5.49 -16.13
C VAL A 137 -9.32 -6.26 -16.07
N LEU A 138 -10.41 -5.56 -16.34
CA LEU A 138 -11.76 -6.11 -16.29
C LEU A 138 -12.09 -6.96 -17.51
N THR A 139 -12.74 -8.09 -17.28
CA THR A 139 -13.37 -8.89 -18.33
C THR A 139 -14.85 -8.56 -18.49
N LYS A 140 -15.46 -9.16 -19.52
CA LYS A 140 -16.92 -9.27 -19.61
C LYS A 140 -17.50 -9.96 -18.40
#